data_AF-A0A945FU54-F1
#
_entry.id   AF-A0A945FU54-F1
#
_cell.length_a   1.000
_cell.length_b   1.000
_cell.length_c   1.000
_cell.angle_alpha   90.00
_cell.angle_beta   90.00
_cell.angle_gamma   90.00
#
_symmetry.space_group_name_H-M   'P 1'
#
loop_
_entity.id
_entity.type
_entity.pdbx_description
1 polymer ?
#
loop_
_entity_poly.entity_id
_entity_poly.type
_entity_poly.pdbx_seq_one_letter_code
_entity_poly.pdbx_strand_id
1 'polypeptide(L)'
;MNRFLPLVLVILVLLLSSCSERSEYGKKSDYEKFGAGLTDSTAPTISSVSPTDNSTYKSPATTIAVTFSETISTSSITTNTNDTTCSGSFQLSSDNFTTCVKMSATPSASDNNMAFTATPKDNLSGGTTFKLRITTSAKDTSSNSLVNTYTTNGFTTSPSGSGTIKGSVKMDNGSAFSGITVSFSIYGSTVTTEETDSNGNFNKSSLGLGMYTLAYTETNYLTAIQSGTLATNNQTLVAATQTMLSDSCSGGNISGKIKNAVTGNALSNVTMSVRSGKNVRTGNTISGKTDTTDSNGAYTLSSMNPGSYTIQGSKDNWISTYFNVRSCSGRSSKNSNMSEELAPGSMRIVLSWEGTEDFDSHLEIPCTSGTCTGSNAADKSHLWYGVNQGGVSTNDYHNYTDIVSSGDNVTLDQDNTDGSASPCGSSCGPETITISKIRSGTYRYHAHAFDRAGDNTTHIADNGTVLQVFYNNDSINFDVPNTAGDLWTVFDFNISDGFNTLNTMSSEADEEKIDDH
;
A
#
# COMPACT_ATOMS: atom_id res chain seq x y z
N MET A 1 23.11 30.06 92.37
CA MET A 1 22.42 30.68 91.20
C MET A 1 21.97 29.52 90.32
N ASN A 2 20.82 28.93 90.67
CA ASN A 2 19.49 29.08 90.04
C ASN A 2 19.39 28.22 88.74
N ARG A 3 18.51 27.22 88.61
CA ARG A 3 17.33 26.81 89.40
C ARG A 3 16.95 25.36 89.03
N PHE A 4 16.62 24.56 90.05
CA PHE A 4 15.81 23.33 89.99
C PHE A 4 14.34 23.68 89.66
N LEU A 5 13.59 22.76 89.04
CA LEU A 5 12.33 22.22 89.62
C LEU A 5 11.76 21.04 88.78
N PRO A 6 11.10 20.05 89.43
CA PRO A 6 10.65 18.80 88.81
C PRO A 6 9.14 18.73 88.50
N LEU A 7 8.82 17.63 87.83
CA LEU A 7 7.54 17.05 87.39
C LEU A 7 6.44 16.96 88.47
N VAL A 8 5.19 17.28 88.13
CA VAL A 8 3.97 16.72 88.77
C VAL A 8 2.86 16.53 87.72
N LEU A 9 2.28 15.33 87.72
CA LEU A 9 1.20 14.80 86.89
C LEU A 9 -0.18 15.10 87.52
N VAL A 10 -1.17 15.56 86.75
CA VAL A 10 -2.59 15.56 87.15
C VAL A 10 -3.49 15.16 85.98
N ILE A 11 -4.38 14.20 86.27
CA ILE A 11 -5.36 13.53 85.40
C ILE A 11 -6.63 14.38 85.29
N LEU A 12 -7.32 14.38 84.13
CA LEU A 12 -8.67 14.94 84.00
C LEU A 12 -9.58 14.05 83.15
N VAL A 13 -10.73 13.67 83.73
CA VAL A 13 -11.80 12.84 83.15
C VAL A 13 -13.09 13.67 83.00
N LEU A 14 -13.60 13.70 81.76
CA LEU A 14 -14.99 13.67 81.24
C LEU A 14 -16.21 14.31 81.96
N LEU A 15 -17.00 15.02 81.11
CA LEU A 15 -18.49 15.16 81.03
C LEU A 15 -19.17 16.10 82.06
N LEU A 16 -20.10 17.02 81.76
CA LEU A 16 -20.96 17.37 80.61
C LEU A 16 -21.38 18.85 80.73
N SER A 17 -21.56 19.57 79.62
CA SER A 17 -22.67 20.53 79.49
C SER A 17 -23.04 20.74 78.02
N SER A 18 -24.33 20.65 77.78
CA SER A 18 -25.05 20.66 76.51
C SER A 18 -25.22 22.07 75.94
N CYS A 19 -24.91 22.25 74.64
CA CYS A 19 -25.40 23.37 73.83
C CYS A 19 -25.67 22.92 72.37
N SER A 20 -26.97 22.86 72.06
CA SER A 20 -27.69 22.99 70.79
C SER A 20 -26.90 23.23 69.49
N GLU A 21 -27.09 22.32 68.52
CA GLU A 21 -26.79 22.54 67.09
C GLU A 21 -27.78 23.54 66.47
N ARG A 22 -27.27 24.68 65.98
CA ARG A 22 -27.96 25.45 64.94
C ARG A 22 -26.92 26.19 64.09
N SER A 23 -26.41 25.52 63.06
CA SER A 23 -25.74 26.19 61.95
C SER A 23 -26.79 26.71 60.96
N GLU A 24 -26.49 27.85 60.35
CA GLU A 24 -27.29 28.57 59.35
C GLU A 24 -27.40 27.85 57.99
N TYR A 25 -26.81 26.65 57.89
CA TYR A 25 -26.91 25.71 56.78
C TYR A 25 -27.42 24.40 57.37
N GLY A 26 -28.46 23.82 56.74
CA GLY A 26 -29.32 22.76 57.27
C GLY A 26 -28.63 21.46 57.71
N LYS A 27 -29.45 20.44 58.00
CA LYS A 27 -28.97 19.17 58.56
C LYS A 27 -28.06 18.45 57.54
N LYS A 28 -27.15 17.61 58.03
CA LYS A 28 -26.26 16.75 57.21
C LYS A 28 -26.97 15.98 56.08
N SER A 29 -28.28 15.70 56.22
CA SER A 29 -29.14 15.09 55.20
C SER A 29 -29.37 15.94 53.95
N ASP A 30 -29.14 17.25 54.02
CA ASP A 30 -29.37 18.18 52.90
C ASP A 30 -28.22 18.12 51.86
N TYR A 31 -27.05 17.59 52.25
CA TYR A 31 -25.93 17.31 51.35
C TYR A 31 -26.05 15.98 50.60
N GLU A 32 -26.88 15.05 51.08
CA GLU A 32 -27.13 13.79 50.37
C GLU A 32 -28.13 13.93 49.21
N LYS A 33 -28.79 15.09 49.07
CA LYS A 33 -29.84 15.29 48.05
C LYS A 33 -29.38 15.92 46.73
N PHE A 34 -28.13 16.39 46.64
CA PHE A 34 -27.55 16.90 45.38
C PHE A 34 -26.18 16.29 45.03
N GLY A 35 -25.76 15.24 45.75
CA GLY A 35 -24.50 14.52 45.57
C GLY A 35 -24.66 13.02 45.38
N ALA A 36 -25.82 12.54 44.90
CA ALA A 36 -25.94 11.18 44.39
C ALA A 36 -25.04 11.11 43.15
N GLY A 37 -23.82 10.57 43.35
CA GLY A 37 -22.85 10.34 42.30
C GLY A 37 -23.55 9.67 41.14
N LEU A 38 -23.51 10.33 39.98
CA LEU A 38 -23.92 9.71 38.73
C LEU A 38 -23.00 8.50 38.56
N THR A 39 -23.50 7.32 38.92
CA THR A 39 -22.82 6.07 38.62
C THR A 39 -22.81 5.99 37.12
N ASP A 40 -21.61 5.95 36.53
CA ASP A 40 -21.50 5.75 35.10
C ASP A 40 -22.25 4.47 34.72
N SER A 41 -23.09 4.58 33.71
CA SER A 41 -23.90 3.47 33.18
C SER A 41 -23.61 3.23 31.70
N THR A 42 -22.64 3.97 31.15
CA THR A 42 -22.22 3.86 29.77
C THR A 42 -21.30 2.64 29.68
N ALA A 43 -21.58 1.75 28.73
CA ALA A 43 -20.70 0.63 28.49
C ALA A 43 -19.47 1.10 27.69
N PRO A 44 -18.26 0.61 28.01
CA PRO A 44 -17.10 0.90 27.19
C PRO A 44 -17.27 0.34 25.78
N THR A 45 -16.58 0.96 24.82
CA THR A 45 -16.47 0.49 23.43
C THR A 45 -15.01 0.45 23.01
N ILE A 46 -14.70 -0.24 21.91
CA ILE A 46 -13.35 -0.25 21.34
C ILE A 46 -13.23 0.93 20.36
N SER A 47 -12.30 1.84 20.62
CA SER A 47 -12.02 2.99 19.76
C SER A 47 -11.04 2.65 18.65
N SER A 48 -10.03 1.81 18.92
CA SER A 48 -9.07 1.35 17.91
C SER A 48 -8.32 0.08 18.34
N VAL A 49 -7.69 -0.58 17.36
CA VAL A 49 -6.80 -1.73 17.55
C VAL A 49 -5.52 -1.58 16.73
N SER A 50 -4.44 -2.17 17.22
CA SER A 50 -3.18 -2.30 16.50
C SER A 50 -2.64 -3.73 16.65
N PRO A 51 -2.19 -4.41 15.58
CA PRO A 51 -2.31 -4.00 14.19
C PRO A 51 -3.76 -3.77 13.76
N THR A 52 -3.96 -2.84 12.83
CA THR A 52 -5.31 -2.51 12.33
C THR A 52 -5.91 -3.69 11.59
N ASP A 53 -7.23 -3.80 11.62
CA ASP A 53 -7.97 -4.85 10.90
C ASP A 53 -7.61 -4.90 9.41
N ASN A 54 -7.55 -6.13 8.88
CA ASN A 54 -7.19 -6.49 7.51
C ASN A 54 -5.78 -6.06 7.09
N SER A 55 -4.95 -5.59 8.01
CA SER A 55 -3.57 -5.21 7.69
C SER A 55 -2.70 -6.45 7.45
N THR A 56 -1.80 -6.35 6.48
CA THR A 56 -0.93 -7.45 6.05
C THR A 56 0.54 -7.14 6.33
N TYR A 57 1.39 -8.17 6.18
CA TYR A 57 2.85 -8.08 6.34
C TYR A 57 3.27 -7.44 7.67
N LYS A 58 2.63 -7.86 8.77
CA LYS A 58 3.01 -7.44 10.11
C LYS A 58 4.14 -8.29 10.66
N SER A 59 4.91 -7.71 11.57
CA SER A 59 5.99 -8.43 12.23
C SER A 59 5.44 -9.66 12.94
N PRO A 60 6.05 -10.85 12.76
CA PRO A 60 5.78 -12.00 13.60
C PRO A 60 5.97 -11.74 15.10
N ALA A 61 6.82 -10.76 15.46
CA ALA A 61 7.06 -10.32 16.84
C ALA A 61 6.16 -9.15 17.27
N THR A 62 5.02 -8.93 16.60
CA THR A 62 4.17 -7.74 16.85
C THR A 62 3.51 -7.78 18.23
N THR A 63 3.45 -6.60 18.86
CA THR A 63 2.64 -6.36 20.06
C THR A 63 1.25 -5.92 19.64
N ILE A 64 0.24 -6.52 20.26
CA ILE A 64 -1.17 -6.20 20.00
C ILE A 64 -1.60 -5.11 20.98
N ALA A 65 -2.30 -4.10 20.49
CA ALA A 65 -2.87 -3.02 21.28
C ALA A 65 -4.37 -2.88 21.03
N VAL A 66 -5.09 -2.49 22.07
CA VAL A 66 -6.49 -2.07 21.99
C VAL A 66 -6.64 -0.77 22.77
N THR A 67 -7.39 0.17 22.20
CA THR A 67 -7.79 1.41 22.88
C THR A 67 -9.30 1.40 23.04
N PHE A 68 -9.78 1.73 24.24
CA PHE A 68 -11.18 1.82 24.58
C PHE A 68 -11.69 3.27 24.46
N SER A 69 -13.01 3.47 24.52
CA SER A 69 -13.63 4.81 24.53
C SER A 69 -13.48 5.55 25.86
N GLU A 70 -13.10 4.84 26.92
CA GLU A 70 -13.05 5.33 28.29
C GLU A 70 -12.10 4.49 29.15
N THR A 71 -11.90 4.92 30.40
CA THR A 71 -11.01 4.29 31.38
C THR A 71 -11.52 2.91 31.81
N ILE A 72 -10.67 1.90 31.66
CA ILE A 72 -10.99 0.51 31.98
C ILE A 72 -10.39 0.08 33.32
N SER A 73 -11.10 -0.76 34.06
CA SER A 73 -10.58 -1.44 35.24
C SER A 73 -9.50 -2.43 34.81
N THR A 74 -8.23 -2.15 35.15
CA THR A 74 -7.08 -2.93 34.69
C THR A 74 -7.14 -4.40 35.10
N SER A 75 -7.78 -4.73 36.24
CA SER A 75 -7.97 -6.10 36.70
C SER A 75 -8.97 -6.90 35.85
N SER A 76 -9.82 -6.22 35.07
CA SER A 76 -10.75 -6.86 34.14
C SER A 76 -10.07 -7.23 32.81
N ILE A 77 -8.90 -6.68 32.51
CA ILE A 77 -8.11 -6.97 31.31
C ILE A 77 -7.09 -8.06 31.61
N THR A 78 -7.41 -9.28 31.21
CA THR A 78 -6.63 -10.49 31.50
C THR A 78 -6.36 -11.27 30.23
N THR A 79 -5.29 -12.06 30.22
CA THR A 79 -4.94 -12.91 29.09
C THR A 79 -4.35 -14.22 29.59
N ASN A 80 -4.30 -15.24 28.73
CA ASN A 80 -3.66 -16.51 29.07
C ASN A 80 -2.13 -16.44 28.86
N THR A 81 -1.38 -16.70 29.92
CA THR A 81 0.08 -16.75 29.93
C THR A 81 0.63 -18.15 30.23
N ASN A 82 -0.23 -19.16 30.34
CA ASN A 82 0.12 -20.52 30.78
C ASN A 82 0.10 -21.54 29.63
N ASP A 83 -0.97 -21.54 28.84
CA ASP A 83 -1.19 -22.53 27.77
C ASP A 83 -1.95 -21.90 26.58
N THR A 84 -2.50 -22.73 25.71
CA THR A 84 -3.22 -22.32 24.49
C THR A 84 -4.74 -22.36 24.62
N THR A 85 -5.28 -22.56 25.83
CA THR A 85 -6.73 -22.46 26.05
C THR A 85 -7.17 -21.00 25.95
N CYS A 86 -8.30 -20.74 25.29
CA CYS A 86 -8.82 -19.38 25.21
C CYS A 86 -9.44 -18.97 26.54
N SER A 87 -8.72 -18.14 27.31
CA SER A 87 -9.15 -17.60 28.59
C SER A 87 -8.71 -16.14 28.76
N GLY A 88 -9.33 -15.47 29.73
CA GLY A 88 -9.16 -14.03 29.93
C GLY A 88 -9.98 -13.19 28.94
N SER A 89 -9.97 -11.88 29.16
CA SER A 89 -10.73 -10.93 28.35
C SER A 89 -10.02 -10.50 27.08
N PHE A 90 -8.69 -10.63 26.99
CA PHE A 90 -7.86 -10.30 25.83
C PHE A 90 -7.31 -11.60 25.21
N GLN A 91 -7.82 -11.96 24.04
CA GLN A 91 -7.51 -13.24 23.38
C GLN A 91 -7.01 -12.99 21.95
N LEU A 92 -6.02 -13.76 21.52
CA LEU A 92 -5.51 -13.73 20.13
C LEU A 92 -5.51 -15.15 19.58
N SER A 93 -5.97 -15.35 18.35
CA SER A 93 -6.08 -16.69 17.75
C SER A 93 -5.97 -16.64 16.23
N SER A 94 -5.45 -17.69 15.61
CA SER A 94 -5.45 -17.91 14.16
C SER A 94 -6.49 -18.96 13.69
N ASP A 95 -7.17 -19.63 14.61
CA ASP A 95 -8.04 -20.80 14.32
C ASP A 95 -9.50 -20.58 14.78
N ASN A 96 -9.95 -19.32 14.70
CA ASN A 96 -11.26 -18.86 15.18
C ASN A 96 -11.50 -19.18 16.67
N PHE A 97 -10.45 -19.07 17.49
CA PHE A 97 -10.46 -19.23 18.94
C PHE A 97 -10.81 -20.66 19.38
N THR A 98 -10.43 -21.64 18.56
CA THR A 98 -10.36 -23.04 19.00
C THR A 98 -9.18 -23.20 19.97
N THR A 99 -8.07 -22.53 19.66
CA THR A 99 -6.92 -22.30 20.53
C THR A 99 -6.55 -20.83 20.53
N CYS A 100 -5.82 -20.40 21.55
CA CYS A 100 -5.34 -19.03 21.71
C CYS A 100 -3.81 -18.99 21.81
N VAL A 101 -3.25 -17.89 21.31
CA VAL A 101 -1.83 -17.57 21.44
C VAL A 101 -1.55 -17.25 22.91
N LYS A 102 -0.52 -17.92 23.44
CA LYS A 102 0.00 -17.66 24.78
C LYS A 102 0.73 -16.31 24.81
N MET A 103 0.33 -15.43 25.72
CA MET A 103 0.98 -14.13 25.90
C MET A 103 2.19 -14.21 26.85
N SER A 104 3.11 -13.26 26.71
CA SER A 104 4.32 -13.18 27.55
C SER A 104 4.01 -12.74 28.99
N ALA A 105 3.00 -11.90 29.17
CA ALA A 105 2.56 -11.35 30.46
C ALA A 105 1.10 -10.88 30.38
N THR A 106 0.56 -10.45 31.53
CA THR A 106 -0.72 -9.73 31.58
C THR A 106 -0.65 -8.43 30.76
N PRO A 107 -1.75 -7.98 30.13
CA PRO A 107 -1.71 -6.78 29.30
C PRO A 107 -1.30 -5.53 30.09
N SER A 108 -0.43 -4.71 29.50
CA SER A 108 0.07 -3.48 30.11
C SER A 108 -0.84 -2.31 29.78
N ALA A 109 -1.31 -1.59 30.81
CA ALA A 109 -2.18 -0.42 30.66
C ALA A 109 -1.36 0.87 30.41
N SER A 110 -1.89 1.75 29.57
CA SER A 110 -1.36 3.08 29.30
C SER A 110 -2.50 4.06 28.98
N ASP A 111 -2.16 5.32 28.70
CA ASP A 111 -3.12 6.37 28.35
C ASP A 111 -4.29 6.47 29.35
N ASN A 112 -3.95 6.66 30.63
CA ASN A 112 -4.90 6.68 31.74
C ASN A 112 -5.80 5.42 31.81
N ASN A 113 -5.25 4.24 31.48
CA ASN A 113 -5.95 2.95 31.39
C ASN A 113 -7.04 2.89 30.31
N MET A 114 -6.91 3.69 29.26
CA MET A 114 -7.73 3.56 28.05
C MET A 114 -7.09 2.64 27.02
N ALA A 115 -5.77 2.45 27.05
CA ALA A 115 -5.04 1.61 26.12
C ALA A 115 -4.39 0.41 26.82
N PHE A 116 -4.44 -0.75 26.18
CA PHE A 116 -3.84 -1.99 26.69
C PHE A 116 -3.02 -2.67 25.61
N THR A 117 -1.82 -3.12 25.97
CA THR A 117 -0.93 -3.84 25.05
C THR A 117 -0.59 -5.24 25.57
N ALA A 118 -0.52 -6.22 24.68
CA ALA A 118 -0.12 -7.59 24.98
C ALA A 118 0.79 -8.13 23.86
N THR A 119 1.92 -8.71 24.25
CA THR A 119 2.88 -9.32 23.32
C THR A 119 2.79 -10.84 23.43
N PRO A 120 2.65 -11.56 22.31
CA PRO A 120 2.81 -13.02 22.27
C PRO A 120 4.10 -13.47 22.96
N LYS A 121 4.07 -14.65 23.60
CA LYS A 121 5.27 -15.21 24.26
C LYS A 121 6.37 -15.55 23.25
N ASP A 122 5.96 -16.14 22.13
CA ASP A 122 6.83 -16.54 21.03
C ASP A 122 6.41 -15.78 19.77
N ASN A 123 7.29 -15.70 18.78
CA ASN A 123 6.95 -15.12 17.48
C ASN A 123 5.76 -15.88 16.87
N LEU A 124 4.81 -15.10 16.34
CA LEU A 124 3.67 -15.62 15.60
C LEU A 124 4.14 -16.35 14.33
N SER A 125 3.36 -17.33 13.86
CA SER A 125 3.65 -18.00 12.59
C SER A 125 3.60 -16.99 11.44
N GLY A 126 4.55 -17.09 10.49
CA GLY A 126 4.60 -16.23 9.31
C GLY A 126 3.46 -16.51 8.33
N GLY A 127 3.05 -15.50 7.55
CA GLY A 127 1.99 -15.62 6.53
C GLY A 127 0.62 -16.00 7.09
N THR A 128 0.41 -15.86 8.39
CA THR A 128 -0.79 -16.34 9.10
C THR A 128 -1.63 -15.16 9.58
N THR A 129 -2.95 -15.25 9.42
CA THR A 129 -3.89 -14.25 9.94
C THR A 129 -4.25 -14.55 11.39
N PHE A 130 -4.11 -13.55 12.26
CA PHE A 130 -4.50 -13.61 13.67
C PHE A 130 -5.61 -12.60 13.98
N LYS A 131 -6.64 -13.06 14.69
CA LYS A 131 -7.78 -12.27 15.15
C LYS A 131 -7.66 -11.98 16.64
N LEU A 132 -7.89 -10.74 17.02
CA LEU A 132 -8.02 -10.29 18.39
C LEU A 132 -9.49 -10.42 18.81
N ARG A 133 -9.73 -10.90 20.03
CA ARG A 133 -11.04 -10.88 20.67
C ARG A 133 -10.94 -10.23 22.05
N ILE A 134 -11.80 -9.24 22.28
CA ILE A 134 -12.06 -8.68 23.60
C ILE A 134 -13.43 -9.14 24.07
N THR A 135 -13.48 -9.90 25.15
CA THR A 135 -14.74 -10.46 25.69
C THR A 135 -15.47 -9.45 26.57
N THR A 136 -16.74 -9.74 26.89
CA THR A 136 -17.55 -8.96 27.84
C THR A 136 -17.04 -8.99 29.29
N SER A 137 -15.98 -9.75 29.59
CA SER A 137 -15.33 -9.70 30.91
C SER A 137 -14.53 -8.40 31.12
N ALA A 138 -14.21 -7.66 30.04
CA ALA A 138 -13.61 -6.33 30.13
C ALA A 138 -14.63 -5.31 30.65
N LYS A 139 -14.25 -4.53 31.66
CA LYS A 139 -15.14 -3.61 32.39
C LYS A 139 -14.50 -2.25 32.63
N ASP A 140 -15.31 -1.20 32.58
CA ASP A 140 -14.92 0.13 33.04
C ASP A 140 -14.68 0.16 34.57
N THR A 141 -14.33 1.34 35.10
CA THR A 141 -14.15 1.53 36.55
C THR A 141 -15.46 1.51 37.35
N SER A 142 -16.61 1.66 36.68
CA SER A 142 -17.96 1.58 37.24
C SER A 142 -18.59 0.18 37.12
N SER A 143 -17.81 -0.81 36.67
CA SER A 143 -18.21 -2.20 36.42
C SER A 143 -19.18 -2.44 35.25
N ASN A 144 -19.41 -1.46 34.37
CA ASN A 144 -20.11 -1.70 33.11
C ASN A 144 -19.21 -2.53 32.19
N SER A 145 -19.79 -3.56 31.60
CA SER A 145 -19.09 -4.48 30.69
C SER A 145 -19.22 -4.01 29.25
N LEU A 146 -18.31 -4.45 28.37
CA LEU A 146 -18.60 -4.35 26.93
C LEU A 146 -19.98 -4.97 26.64
N VAL A 147 -20.78 -4.30 25.81
CA VAL A 147 -22.13 -4.77 25.43
C VAL A 147 -22.04 -6.13 24.72
N ASN A 148 -21.07 -6.27 23.82
CA ASN A 148 -20.83 -7.48 23.04
C ASN A 148 -19.34 -7.81 23.04
N THR A 149 -19.03 -9.09 22.77
CA THR A 149 -17.66 -9.48 22.44
C THR A 149 -17.23 -8.78 21.16
N TYR A 150 -16.08 -8.12 21.20
CA TYR A 150 -15.46 -7.49 20.03
C TYR A 150 -14.46 -8.47 19.42
N THR A 151 -14.58 -8.80 18.13
CA THR A 151 -13.63 -9.64 17.41
C THR A 151 -13.20 -8.94 16.14
N THR A 152 -11.89 -8.85 15.90
CA THR A 152 -11.35 -8.24 14.70
C THR A 152 -11.45 -9.17 13.49
N ASN A 153 -11.39 -8.58 12.29
CA ASN A 153 -11.15 -9.35 11.06
C ASN A 153 -9.72 -9.93 11.02
N GLY A 154 -8.82 -9.34 11.80
CA GLY A 154 -7.47 -9.83 12.05
C GLY A 154 -6.39 -9.10 11.27
N PHE A 155 -5.15 -9.49 11.49
CA PHE A 155 -3.98 -9.02 10.74
C PHE A 155 -3.14 -10.20 10.30
N THR A 156 -2.41 -10.06 9.19
CA THR A 156 -1.57 -11.14 8.63
C THR A 156 -0.10 -10.81 8.84
N THR A 157 0.63 -11.76 9.43
CA THR A 157 2.08 -11.67 9.58
C THR A 157 2.80 -11.84 8.24
N SER A 158 4.00 -11.29 8.08
CA SER A 158 4.79 -11.55 6.87
C SER A 158 5.15 -13.03 6.74
N PRO A 159 5.19 -13.59 5.52
CA PRO A 159 5.67 -14.95 5.28
C PRO A 159 7.12 -15.16 5.72
N SER A 160 7.54 -16.43 5.83
CA SER A 160 8.94 -16.80 6.05
C SER A 160 9.65 -17.06 4.72
N GLY A 161 10.91 -16.68 4.64
CA GLY A 161 11.73 -16.82 3.44
C GLY A 161 12.67 -15.63 3.28
N SER A 162 13.33 -15.56 2.14
CA SER A 162 14.15 -14.41 1.76
C SER A 162 13.98 -14.04 0.29
N GLY A 163 14.37 -12.82 -0.06
CA GLY A 163 14.37 -12.32 -1.42
C GLY A 163 15.45 -11.27 -1.64
N THR A 164 15.35 -10.61 -2.78
CA THR A 164 16.29 -9.60 -3.26
C THR A 164 15.53 -8.34 -3.64
N ILE A 165 16.01 -7.17 -3.21
CA ILE A 165 15.53 -5.87 -3.70
C ILE A 165 16.66 -5.22 -4.48
N LYS A 166 16.41 -4.91 -5.75
CA LYS A 166 17.35 -4.19 -6.63
C LYS A 166 16.69 -2.94 -7.20
N GLY A 167 17.48 -1.97 -7.64
CA GLY A 167 16.97 -0.77 -8.28
C GLY A 167 18.09 0.17 -8.67
N SER A 168 17.72 1.38 -9.12
CA SER A 168 18.66 2.41 -9.54
C SER A 168 18.28 3.79 -9.03
N VAL A 169 19.28 4.66 -8.94
CA VAL A 169 19.16 6.04 -8.49
C VAL A 169 19.80 6.97 -9.51
N LYS A 170 19.13 8.07 -9.83
CA LYS A 170 19.60 9.08 -10.78
C LYS A 170 19.51 10.50 -10.24
N MET A 171 20.33 11.38 -10.79
CA MET A 171 20.23 12.81 -10.62
C MET A 171 19.05 13.36 -11.43
N ASP A 172 18.64 14.61 -11.16
CA ASP A 172 17.51 15.22 -11.87
C ASP A 172 17.75 15.44 -13.38
N ASN A 173 19.02 15.57 -13.76
CA ASN A 173 19.44 15.65 -15.17
C ASN A 173 19.43 14.28 -15.89
N GLY A 174 18.97 13.21 -15.24
CA GLY A 174 18.89 11.86 -15.81
C GLY A 174 20.11 10.98 -15.60
N SER A 175 21.28 11.56 -15.26
CA SER A 175 22.52 10.80 -15.09
C SER A 175 22.49 9.89 -13.85
N ALA A 176 23.18 8.75 -13.92
CA ALA A 176 23.35 7.84 -12.81
C ALA A 176 23.92 8.54 -11.56
N PHE A 177 23.42 8.19 -10.38
CA PHE A 177 23.88 8.79 -9.12
C PHE A 177 24.53 7.72 -8.23
N SER A 178 25.87 7.72 -8.22
CA SER A 178 26.70 6.84 -7.39
C SER A 178 26.85 7.36 -5.96
N GLY A 179 27.11 6.46 -5.00
CA GLY A 179 27.41 6.80 -3.60
C GLY A 179 26.20 7.09 -2.71
N ILE A 180 24.98 6.98 -3.24
CA ILE A 180 23.75 7.19 -2.46
C ILE A 180 23.59 6.06 -1.45
N THR A 181 23.45 6.41 -0.17
CA THR A 181 23.08 5.44 0.86
C THR A 181 21.60 5.06 0.72
N VAL A 182 21.33 3.78 0.49
CA VAL A 182 20.01 3.16 0.49
C VAL A 182 19.84 2.35 1.76
N SER A 183 18.92 2.75 2.62
CA SER A 183 18.56 2.01 3.82
C SER A 183 17.31 1.17 3.60
N PHE A 184 17.34 -0.09 4.02
CA PHE A 184 16.23 -1.04 3.88
C PHE A 184 15.60 -1.25 5.25
N SER A 185 14.38 -0.78 5.40
CA SER A 185 13.63 -0.89 6.65
C SER A 185 12.44 -1.83 6.49
N ILE A 186 12.24 -2.72 7.46
CA ILE A 186 11.06 -3.57 7.57
C ILE A 186 10.47 -3.38 8.97
N TYR A 187 9.14 -3.33 9.08
CA TYR A 187 8.45 -3.06 10.35
C TYR A 187 8.88 -1.75 11.05
N GLY A 188 9.32 -0.76 10.27
CA GLY A 188 9.79 0.53 10.79
C GLY A 188 11.21 0.54 11.37
N SER A 189 11.98 -0.55 11.21
CA SER A 189 13.39 -0.61 11.63
C SER A 189 14.31 -0.90 10.46
N THR A 190 15.40 -0.15 10.34
CA THR A 190 16.47 -0.41 9.36
C THR A 190 17.15 -1.73 9.68
N VAL A 191 17.12 -2.67 8.73
CA VAL A 191 17.79 -3.97 8.88
C VAL A 191 19.15 -3.99 8.19
N THR A 192 19.36 -3.16 7.17
CA THR A 192 20.63 -3.08 6.44
C THR A 192 20.69 -1.82 5.57
N THR A 193 21.87 -1.53 5.05
CA THR A 193 22.14 -0.45 4.09
C THR A 193 22.99 -0.96 2.93
N GLU A 194 22.98 -0.23 1.84
CA GLU A 194 23.83 -0.41 0.66
C GLU A 194 24.13 0.96 0.04
N GLU A 195 25.23 1.10 -0.69
CA GLU A 195 25.51 2.29 -1.49
C GLU A 195 25.35 1.97 -2.97
N THR A 196 24.82 2.91 -3.74
CA THR A 196 24.70 2.74 -5.19
C THR A 196 26.06 2.75 -5.88
N ASP A 197 26.25 1.86 -6.85
CA ASP A 197 27.46 1.75 -7.66
C ASP A 197 27.65 2.92 -8.65
N SER A 198 28.71 2.87 -9.48
CA SER A 198 29.03 3.90 -10.47
C SER A 198 27.96 4.11 -11.54
N ASN A 199 27.09 3.11 -11.74
CA ASN A 199 25.94 3.16 -12.65
C ASN A 199 24.65 3.56 -11.92
N GLY A 200 24.74 3.92 -10.63
CA GLY A 200 23.62 4.30 -9.78
C GLY A 200 22.79 3.11 -9.32
N ASN A 201 23.26 1.87 -9.47
CA ASN A 201 22.49 0.67 -9.13
C ASN A 201 22.77 0.18 -7.71
N PHE A 202 21.79 -0.47 -7.09
CA PHE A 202 21.93 -1.22 -5.83
C PHE A 202 21.26 -2.60 -5.96
N ASN A 203 21.77 -3.60 -5.25
CA ASN A 203 21.25 -4.97 -5.30
C ASN A 203 21.45 -5.70 -3.97
N LYS A 204 20.41 -5.66 -3.12
CA LYS A 204 20.44 -6.27 -1.79
C LYS A 204 19.68 -7.59 -1.75
N SER A 205 20.41 -8.67 -1.52
CA SER A 205 19.85 -10.02 -1.35
C SER A 205 19.75 -10.44 0.12
N SER A 206 19.16 -11.62 0.35
CA SER A 206 18.98 -12.23 1.69
C SER A 206 18.13 -11.38 2.64
N LEU A 207 17.22 -10.59 2.08
CA LEU A 207 16.24 -9.81 2.83
C LEU A 207 15.06 -10.70 3.20
N GLY A 208 14.59 -10.65 4.46
CA GLY A 208 13.38 -11.38 4.86
C GLY A 208 12.15 -10.95 4.07
N LEU A 209 11.10 -11.77 4.03
CA LEU A 209 9.86 -11.39 3.34
C LEU A 209 9.06 -10.36 4.15
N GLY A 210 8.40 -9.44 3.45
CA GLY A 210 7.54 -8.41 4.03
C GLY A 210 7.52 -7.10 3.23
N MET A 211 6.81 -6.11 3.78
CA MET A 211 6.78 -4.76 3.22
C MET A 211 7.97 -3.95 3.71
N TYR A 212 8.80 -3.54 2.77
CA TYR A 212 9.96 -2.68 2.98
C TYR A 212 9.64 -1.22 2.69
N THR A 213 10.29 -0.36 3.47
CA THR A 213 10.52 1.04 3.11
C THR A 213 12.01 1.22 2.84
N LEU A 214 12.32 1.65 1.61
CA LEU A 214 13.65 2.07 1.20
C LEU A 214 13.75 3.57 1.45
N ALA A 215 14.82 4.03 2.10
CA ALA A 215 15.13 5.45 2.20
C ALA A 215 16.49 5.77 1.59
N TYR A 216 16.51 6.80 0.75
CA TYR A 216 17.66 7.24 -0.04
C TYR A 216 18.17 8.56 0.56
N THR A 217 19.43 8.58 0.96
CA THR A 217 20.02 9.72 1.67
C THR A 217 21.36 10.12 1.08
N GLU A 218 21.54 11.42 0.88
CA GLU A 218 22.78 12.05 0.46
C GLU A 218 22.82 13.51 0.91
N THR A 219 24.01 14.06 1.15
CA THR A 219 24.21 15.44 1.60
C THR A 219 23.78 16.43 0.51
N ASN A 220 23.06 17.49 0.89
CA ASN A 220 22.46 18.51 -0.01
C ASN A 220 21.30 18.00 -0.89
N TYR A 221 20.76 16.83 -0.57
CA TYR A 221 19.57 16.26 -1.23
C TYR A 221 18.47 15.98 -0.21
N LEU A 222 17.22 16.07 -0.68
CA LEU A 222 16.05 15.66 0.09
C LEU A 222 16.07 14.14 0.29
N THR A 223 15.80 13.69 1.51
CA THR A 223 15.54 12.26 1.76
C THR A 223 14.31 11.83 0.98
N ALA A 224 14.48 10.84 0.10
CA ALA A 224 13.39 10.21 -0.61
C ALA A 224 13.09 8.84 0.01
N ILE A 225 11.84 8.40 -0.08
CA ILE A 225 11.45 7.06 0.35
C ILE A 225 10.64 6.36 -0.74
N GLN A 226 10.70 5.04 -0.74
CA GLN A 226 9.86 4.19 -1.56
C GLN A 226 9.41 2.97 -0.77
N SER A 227 8.21 2.47 -1.03
CA SER A 227 7.75 1.18 -0.50
C SER A 227 7.79 0.07 -1.55
N GLY A 228 7.96 -1.16 -1.08
CA GLY A 228 7.96 -2.35 -1.93
C GLY A 228 7.83 -3.62 -1.09
N THR A 229 7.29 -4.68 -1.67
CA THR A 229 6.94 -5.90 -0.92
C THR A 229 7.68 -7.10 -1.47
N LEU A 230 8.42 -7.80 -0.60
CA LEU A 230 8.91 -9.15 -0.86
C LEU A 230 7.85 -10.13 -0.34
N ALA A 231 7.06 -10.69 -1.25
CA ALA A 231 5.91 -11.55 -0.93
C ALA A 231 6.26 -13.04 -0.98
N THR A 232 7.14 -13.45 -1.89
CA THR A 232 7.46 -14.87 -2.13
C THR A 232 8.95 -15.16 -1.97
N ASN A 233 9.27 -16.40 -1.59
CA ASN A 233 10.64 -16.82 -1.39
C ASN A 233 11.43 -16.79 -2.71
N ASN A 234 12.67 -16.31 -2.66
CA ASN A 234 13.55 -16.05 -3.80
C ASN A 234 13.04 -14.98 -4.79
N GLN A 235 12.02 -14.18 -4.44
CA GLN A 235 11.57 -13.08 -5.26
C GLN A 235 12.69 -12.05 -5.45
N THR A 236 12.83 -11.54 -6.68
CA THR A 236 13.58 -10.31 -6.94
C THR A 236 12.59 -9.18 -7.18
N LEU A 237 12.48 -8.26 -6.23
CA LEU A 237 11.71 -7.04 -6.37
C LEU A 237 12.57 -5.97 -7.04
N VAL A 238 12.07 -5.42 -8.15
CA VAL A 238 12.69 -4.26 -8.79
C VAL A 238 12.02 -2.98 -8.29
N ALA A 239 12.77 -2.16 -7.57
CA ALA A 239 12.31 -0.85 -7.14
C ALA A 239 12.35 0.14 -8.31
N ALA A 240 11.29 0.93 -8.48
CA ALA A 240 11.26 2.12 -9.34
C ALA A 240 12.54 2.95 -9.21
N THR A 241 13.06 3.46 -10.34
CA THR A 241 14.24 4.32 -10.34
C THR A 241 13.99 5.58 -9.52
N GLN A 242 14.80 5.84 -8.49
CA GLN A 242 14.67 7.01 -7.65
C GLN A 242 15.43 8.20 -8.25
N THR A 243 14.76 9.34 -8.46
CA THR A 243 15.43 10.60 -8.82
C THR A 243 15.68 11.39 -7.55
N MET A 244 16.95 11.66 -7.23
CA MET A 244 17.31 12.48 -6.07
C MET A 244 17.11 13.96 -6.38
N LEU A 245 16.51 14.67 -5.43
CA LEU A 245 16.19 16.10 -5.55
C LEU A 245 17.09 16.90 -4.63
N SER A 246 17.72 17.95 -5.15
CA SER A 246 18.48 18.86 -4.29
C SER A 246 17.57 19.47 -3.23
N ASP A 247 18.09 19.67 -2.02
CA ASP A 247 17.39 20.38 -0.93
C ASP A 247 17.11 21.86 -1.24
N SER A 248 17.77 22.41 -2.26
CA SER A 248 17.49 23.73 -2.82
C SER A 248 16.25 23.77 -3.73
N CYS A 249 15.64 22.63 -4.04
CA CYS A 249 14.51 22.59 -4.94
C CYS A 249 13.26 23.24 -4.34
N SER A 250 12.48 23.92 -5.17
CA SER A 250 11.18 24.50 -4.81
C SER A 250 10.01 23.60 -5.25
N GLY A 251 8.98 23.57 -4.40
CA GLY A 251 7.75 22.84 -4.64
C GLY A 251 6.85 23.56 -5.64
N GLY A 252 5.68 22.99 -5.91
CA GLY A 252 4.74 23.57 -6.87
C GLY A 252 3.44 22.77 -6.99
N ASN A 253 2.64 23.12 -7.98
CA ASN A 253 1.43 22.36 -8.28
C ASN A 253 1.78 21.07 -9.03
N ILE A 254 1.01 20.01 -8.76
CA ILE A 254 1.01 18.77 -9.55
C ILE A 254 -0.39 18.61 -10.12
N SER A 255 -0.48 18.63 -11.44
CA SER A 255 -1.71 18.51 -12.22
C SER A 255 -1.63 17.29 -13.13
N GLY A 256 -2.69 17.04 -13.88
CA GLY A 256 -2.75 15.95 -14.84
C GLY A 256 -4.20 15.63 -15.21
N LYS A 257 -4.39 14.58 -15.99
CA LYS A 257 -5.70 14.05 -16.35
C LYS A 257 -5.83 12.58 -15.98
N ILE A 258 -7.02 12.19 -15.55
CA ILE A 258 -7.42 10.79 -15.42
C ILE A 258 -8.35 10.43 -16.58
N LYS A 259 -8.01 9.36 -17.30
CA LYS A 259 -8.79 8.85 -18.43
C LYS A 259 -9.30 7.42 -18.16
N ASN A 260 -10.33 7.03 -18.89
CA ASN A 260 -10.78 5.66 -19.00
C ASN A 260 -9.77 4.88 -19.83
N ALA A 261 -9.23 3.80 -19.25
CA ALA A 261 -8.23 2.96 -19.89
C ALA A 261 -8.73 2.29 -21.19
N VAL A 262 -10.03 2.09 -21.39
CA VAL A 262 -10.56 1.42 -22.61
C VAL A 262 -10.92 2.42 -23.69
N THR A 263 -11.52 3.55 -23.32
CA THR A 263 -12.14 4.47 -24.29
C THR A 263 -11.33 5.73 -24.54
N GLY A 264 -10.25 5.97 -23.78
CA GLY A 264 -9.46 7.20 -23.82
C GLY A 264 -10.19 8.45 -23.29
N ASN A 265 -11.48 8.33 -22.98
CA ASN A 265 -12.32 9.44 -22.52
C ASN A 265 -11.88 9.94 -21.15
N ALA A 266 -12.04 11.25 -20.94
CA ALA A 266 -11.81 11.88 -19.65
C ALA A 266 -12.73 11.33 -18.55
N LEU A 267 -12.19 11.14 -17.34
CA LEU A 267 -12.95 10.68 -16.16
C LEU A 267 -13.10 11.78 -15.13
N SER A 268 -14.33 12.26 -14.96
CA SER A 268 -14.71 13.20 -13.89
C SER A 268 -15.03 12.49 -12.58
N ASN A 269 -15.04 13.26 -11.48
CA ASN A 269 -15.40 12.82 -10.13
C ASN A 269 -14.51 11.70 -9.58
N VAL A 270 -13.23 11.68 -9.96
CA VAL A 270 -12.21 10.83 -9.34
C VAL A 270 -11.58 11.60 -8.19
N THR A 271 -11.65 11.07 -6.97
CA THR A 271 -11.02 11.68 -5.79
C THR A 271 -9.55 11.33 -5.74
N MET A 272 -8.69 12.35 -5.66
CA MET A 272 -7.24 12.22 -5.61
C MET A 272 -6.75 12.38 -4.17
N SER A 273 -5.97 11.43 -3.67
CA SER A 273 -5.29 11.53 -2.37
C SER A 273 -3.80 11.22 -2.49
N VAL A 274 -2.97 11.79 -1.63
CA VAL A 274 -1.51 11.78 -1.80
C VAL A 274 -0.80 11.24 -0.57
N ARG A 275 0.24 10.44 -0.80
CA ARG A 275 1.18 9.95 0.23
C ARG A 275 2.61 10.31 -0.15
N SER A 276 3.44 10.58 0.86
CA SER A 276 4.85 10.87 0.66
C SER A 276 5.61 9.59 0.29
N GLY A 277 6.52 9.69 -0.70
CA GLY A 277 7.31 8.58 -1.22
C GLY A 277 6.70 7.89 -2.43
N LYS A 278 7.52 7.11 -3.13
CA LYS A 278 7.09 6.29 -4.28
C LYS A 278 6.47 4.97 -3.81
N ASN A 279 5.47 4.49 -4.54
CA ASN A 279 4.76 3.23 -4.28
C ASN A 279 4.22 3.08 -2.83
N VAL A 280 4.02 4.20 -2.12
CA VAL A 280 3.46 4.22 -0.76
C VAL A 280 1.94 4.22 -0.84
N ARG A 281 1.34 3.03 -0.69
CA ARG A 281 -0.12 2.83 -0.87
C ARG A 281 -0.92 2.77 0.43
N THR A 282 -0.25 2.53 1.56
CA THR A 282 -0.90 2.41 2.88
C THR A 282 -0.46 3.51 3.83
N GLY A 283 -1.22 3.72 4.90
CA GLY A 283 -0.95 4.77 5.89
C GLY A 283 -1.64 6.09 5.56
N ASN A 284 -1.32 7.12 6.33
CA ASN A 284 -2.01 8.40 6.30
C ASN A 284 -1.71 9.17 5.01
N THR A 285 -2.75 9.78 4.45
CA THR A 285 -2.63 10.74 3.36
C THR A 285 -2.16 12.10 3.90
N ILE A 286 -1.60 12.92 3.02
CA ILE A 286 -1.19 14.29 3.36
C ILE A 286 -2.46 15.15 3.48
N SER A 287 -2.74 15.60 4.70
CA SER A 287 -3.92 16.42 4.98
C SER A 287 -3.96 17.68 4.10
N GLY A 288 -5.14 17.97 3.52
CA GLY A 288 -5.36 19.11 2.64
C GLY A 288 -4.74 19.01 1.25
N LYS A 289 -4.03 17.92 0.91
CA LYS A 289 -3.52 17.64 -0.44
C LYS A 289 -4.43 16.63 -1.14
N THR A 290 -5.58 17.10 -1.58
CA THR A 290 -6.61 16.34 -2.27
C THR A 290 -7.15 17.16 -3.43
N ASP A 291 -7.73 16.50 -4.43
CA ASP A 291 -8.52 17.15 -5.46
C ASP A 291 -9.60 16.18 -5.99
N THR A 292 -10.49 16.65 -6.86
CA THR A 292 -11.45 15.81 -7.58
C THR A 292 -11.49 16.20 -9.04
N THR A 293 -11.39 15.22 -9.94
CA THR A 293 -11.28 15.51 -11.37
C THR A 293 -12.52 16.21 -11.93
N ASP A 294 -12.30 17.21 -12.79
CA ASP A 294 -13.36 17.94 -13.48
C ASP A 294 -13.95 17.15 -14.67
N SER A 295 -14.85 17.76 -15.46
CA SER A 295 -15.45 17.14 -16.65
C SER A 295 -14.45 16.78 -17.75
N ASN A 296 -13.26 17.39 -17.75
CA ASN A 296 -12.16 17.08 -18.66
C ASN A 296 -11.17 16.08 -18.06
N GLY A 297 -11.52 15.50 -16.91
CA GLY A 297 -10.69 14.55 -16.17
C GLY A 297 -9.49 15.20 -15.50
N ALA A 298 -9.41 16.54 -15.48
CA ALA A 298 -8.25 17.26 -14.98
C ALA A 298 -8.27 17.36 -13.46
N TYR A 299 -7.09 17.21 -12.85
CA TYR A 299 -6.87 17.47 -11.41
C TYR A 299 -5.68 18.42 -11.20
N THR A 300 -5.59 19.05 -10.03
CA THR A 300 -4.50 19.90 -9.56
C THR A 300 -4.35 19.84 -8.04
N LEU A 301 -3.26 19.23 -7.60
CA LEU A 301 -2.78 19.23 -6.23
C LEU A 301 -1.90 20.47 -6.00
N SER A 302 -2.42 21.45 -5.27
CA SER A 302 -1.79 22.76 -5.13
C SER A 302 -0.69 22.80 -4.06
N SER A 303 0.36 23.58 -4.30
CA SER A 303 1.42 23.91 -3.34
C SER A 303 2.06 22.68 -2.69
N MET A 304 2.39 21.67 -3.49
CA MET A 304 3.11 20.47 -3.02
C MET A 304 4.53 20.86 -2.63
N ASN A 305 5.00 20.37 -1.49
CA ASN A 305 6.39 20.55 -1.09
C ASN A 305 7.32 19.78 -2.07
N PRO A 306 8.61 20.15 -2.16
CA PRO A 306 9.59 19.35 -2.89
C PRO A 306 9.59 17.89 -2.40
N GLY A 307 9.58 16.94 -3.32
CA GLY A 307 9.59 15.51 -2.95
C GLY A 307 9.06 14.57 -4.02
N SER A 308 9.13 13.26 -3.71
CA SER A 308 8.44 12.21 -4.46
C SER A 308 7.17 11.79 -3.75
N TYR A 309 6.12 11.47 -4.49
CA TYR A 309 4.80 11.14 -3.94
C TYR A 309 4.15 9.99 -4.71
N THR A 310 3.24 9.29 -4.03
CA THR A 310 2.28 8.37 -4.63
C THR A 310 0.91 9.02 -4.57
N ILE A 311 0.28 9.17 -5.73
CA ILE A 311 -1.11 9.62 -5.84
C ILE A 311 -2.01 8.39 -5.98
N GLN A 312 -3.12 8.37 -5.25
CA GLN A 312 -4.22 7.42 -5.39
C GLN A 312 -5.44 8.14 -5.98
N GLY A 313 -5.95 7.64 -7.11
CA GLY A 313 -7.25 8.03 -7.66
C GLY A 313 -8.31 6.99 -7.29
N SER A 314 -9.45 7.43 -6.74
CA SER A 314 -10.55 6.57 -6.29
C SER A 314 -11.89 7.05 -6.83
N LYS A 315 -12.73 6.11 -7.27
CA LYS A 315 -14.10 6.34 -7.75
C LYS A 315 -14.92 5.07 -7.60
N ASP A 316 -16.20 5.19 -7.23
CA ASP A 316 -17.08 4.04 -7.01
C ASP A 316 -17.27 3.21 -8.28
N ASN A 317 -17.17 1.88 -8.16
CA ASN A 317 -17.20 0.89 -9.26
C ASN A 317 -15.99 0.96 -10.21
N TRP A 318 -14.91 1.63 -9.79
CA TRP A 318 -13.64 1.65 -10.50
C TRP A 318 -12.54 1.08 -9.63
N ILE A 319 -11.59 0.40 -10.26
CA ILE A 319 -10.39 -0.06 -9.58
C ILE A 319 -9.52 1.16 -9.27
N SER A 320 -9.10 1.31 -8.02
CA SER A 320 -8.22 2.41 -7.62
C SER A 320 -6.91 2.40 -8.42
N THR A 321 -6.52 3.56 -8.93
CA THR A 321 -5.23 3.74 -9.63
C THR A 321 -4.21 4.36 -8.68
N TYR A 322 -2.96 3.94 -8.81
CA TYR A 322 -1.83 4.50 -8.07
C TYR A 322 -0.75 4.90 -9.06
N PHE A 323 -0.13 6.06 -8.88
CA PHE A 323 0.98 6.48 -9.73
C PHE A 323 1.96 7.41 -9.00
N ASN A 324 3.22 7.34 -9.41
CA ASN A 324 4.31 8.10 -8.80
C ASN A 324 4.46 9.46 -9.49
N VAL A 325 4.67 10.50 -8.69
CA VAL A 325 4.96 11.87 -9.17
C VAL A 325 6.10 12.48 -8.36
N ARG A 326 6.66 13.57 -8.86
CA ARG A 326 7.57 14.42 -8.09
C ARG A 326 7.16 15.88 -8.15
N SER A 327 7.41 16.62 -7.09
CA SER A 327 7.36 18.08 -7.10
C SER A 327 8.78 18.61 -6.98
N CYS A 328 9.25 19.28 -8.03
CA CYS A 328 10.52 20.02 -8.03
C CYS A 328 10.57 20.91 -9.28
N SER A 329 10.79 22.22 -9.11
CA SER A 329 10.99 23.19 -10.20
C SER A 329 9.92 23.13 -11.31
N GLY A 330 8.66 22.98 -10.93
CA GLY A 330 7.53 23.07 -11.87
C GLY A 330 7.26 21.85 -12.76
N ARG A 331 7.89 20.68 -12.53
CA ARG A 331 7.40 19.41 -13.11
C ARG A 331 6.02 19.10 -12.53
N SER A 332 4.99 19.40 -13.29
CA SER A 332 3.65 19.69 -12.79
C SER A 332 2.55 18.91 -13.50
N SER A 333 2.87 17.92 -14.34
CA SER A 333 1.85 17.14 -15.04
C SER A 333 2.18 15.65 -15.03
N LYS A 334 1.24 14.81 -14.59
CA LYS A 334 1.27 13.35 -14.78
C LYS A 334 -0.13 12.87 -15.11
N ASN A 335 -0.32 12.31 -16.31
CA ASN A 335 -1.58 11.67 -16.63
C ASN A 335 -1.62 10.26 -16.05
N SER A 336 -2.81 9.73 -15.82
CA SER A 336 -3.01 8.34 -15.43
C SER A 336 -4.34 7.82 -15.97
N ASN A 337 -4.52 6.51 -15.87
CA ASN A 337 -5.69 5.82 -16.36
C ASN A 337 -6.37 5.08 -15.22
N MET A 338 -7.68 4.84 -15.38
CA MET A 338 -8.46 3.99 -14.50
C MET A 338 -9.25 2.98 -15.31
N SER A 339 -9.52 1.84 -14.67
CA SER A 339 -10.36 0.78 -15.20
C SER A 339 -11.61 0.66 -14.35
N GLU A 340 -12.76 0.42 -14.98
CA GLU A 340 -13.93 -0.11 -14.29
C GLU A 340 -13.59 -1.44 -13.62
N GLU A 341 -14.38 -1.85 -12.64
CA GLU A 341 -14.28 -3.19 -12.07
C GLU A 341 -14.40 -4.25 -13.16
N LEU A 342 -13.45 -5.19 -13.16
CA LEU A 342 -13.36 -6.23 -14.16
C LEU A 342 -14.14 -7.47 -13.73
N ALA A 343 -14.65 -8.23 -14.71
CA ALA A 343 -15.23 -9.53 -14.42
C ALA A 343 -14.18 -10.47 -13.78
N PRO A 344 -14.60 -11.43 -12.93
CA PRO A 344 -13.66 -12.37 -12.32
C PRO A 344 -12.83 -13.12 -13.37
N GLY A 345 -11.52 -13.09 -13.21
CA GLY A 345 -10.58 -13.72 -14.14
C GLY A 345 -10.24 -12.89 -15.37
N SER A 346 -10.75 -11.67 -15.53
CA SER A 346 -10.30 -10.73 -16.56
C SER A 346 -9.09 -9.91 -16.10
N MET A 347 -8.28 -9.43 -17.04
CA MET A 347 -7.12 -8.56 -16.80
C MET A 347 -7.11 -7.42 -17.80
N ARG A 348 -6.64 -6.25 -17.39
CA ARG A 348 -6.39 -5.10 -18.26
C ARG A 348 -4.97 -4.61 -18.11
N ILE A 349 -4.28 -4.38 -19.22
CA ILE A 349 -2.88 -3.95 -19.28
C ILE A 349 -2.87 -2.61 -20.00
N VAL A 350 -2.25 -1.58 -19.41
CA VAL A 350 -2.28 -0.20 -19.89
C VAL A 350 -0.86 0.35 -19.95
N LEU A 351 -0.35 0.58 -21.15
CA LEU A 351 0.94 1.24 -21.37
C LEU A 351 0.72 2.74 -21.48
N SER A 352 1.54 3.53 -20.81
CA SER A 352 1.42 4.99 -20.83
C SER A 352 2.77 5.66 -20.75
N TRP A 353 2.97 6.70 -21.56
CA TRP A 353 4.19 7.48 -21.60
C TRP A 353 3.90 8.97 -21.83
N GLU A 354 4.91 9.80 -21.58
CA GLU A 354 4.90 11.26 -21.66
C GLU A 354 5.69 11.78 -22.86
N GLY A 355 5.86 10.94 -23.88
CA GLY A 355 6.49 11.30 -25.15
C GLY A 355 5.48 11.68 -26.22
N THR A 356 6.01 11.94 -27.41
CA THR A 356 5.25 12.01 -28.67
C THR A 356 5.66 10.90 -29.62
N GLU A 357 6.57 10.01 -29.18
CA GLU A 357 7.04 8.85 -29.94
C GLU A 357 6.02 7.72 -29.79
N ASP A 358 5.96 6.84 -30.79
CA ASP A 358 5.08 5.69 -30.81
C ASP A 358 5.67 4.49 -30.07
N PHE A 359 4.99 4.03 -29.00
CA PHE A 359 5.31 2.80 -28.27
C PHE A 359 4.16 1.82 -28.40
N ASP A 360 4.51 0.60 -28.78
CA ASP A 360 3.59 -0.48 -29.09
C ASP A 360 3.52 -1.55 -28.00
N SER A 361 2.32 -2.07 -27.81
CA SER A 361 1.99 -3.13 -26.87
C SER A 361 2.02 -4.47 -27.56
N HIS A 362 2.87 -5.37 -27.07
CA HIS A 362 2.92 -6.75 -27.52
C HIS A 362 2.57 -7.69 -26.38
N LEU A 363 1.57 -8.55 -26.60
CA LEU A 363 1.16 -9.56 -25.64
C LEU A 363 1.18 -10.95 -26.27
N GLU A 364 2.04 -11.80 -25.75
CA GLU A 364 1.97 -13.24 -25.99
C GLU A 364 0.95 -13.88 -25.04
N ILE A 365 0.09 -14.74 -25.59
CA ILE A 365 -0.96 -15.46 -24.87
C ILE A 365 -0.77 -16.98 -25.01
N PRO A 366 -1.28 -17.79 -24.06
CA PRO A 366 -1.22 -19.24 -24.17
C PRO A 366 -1.84 -19.75 -25.47
N CYS A 367 -1.06 -20.50 -26.25
CA CYS A 367 -1.54 -21.13 -27.47
C CYS A 367 -2.63 -22.16 -27.14
N THR A 368 -3.84 -21.95 -27.66
CA THR A 368 -5.00 -22.84 -27.43
C THR A 368 -5.35 -23.68 -28.65
N SER A 369 -5.10 -23.19 -29.87
CA SER A 369 -5.18 -23.96 -31.13
C SER A 369 -4.63 -23.16 -32.32
N GLY A 370 -4.35 -23.85 -33.44
CA GLY A 370 -3.92 -23.21 -34.70
C GLY A 370 -2.40 -22.98 -34.79
N THR A 371 -1.99 -22.06 -35.66
CA THR A 371 -0.59 -21.61 -35.79
C THR A 371 -0.30 -20.61 -34.66
N CYS A 372 0.73 -20.89 -33.87
CA CYS A 372 1.15 -20.10 -32.71
C CYS A 372 2.67 -19.87 -32.76
N THR A 373 3.18 -19.75 -33.97
CA THR A 373 4.60 -19.60 -34.28
C THR A 373 4.73 -18.85 -35.59
N GLY A 374 5.77 -18.05 -35.71
CA GLY A 374 6.16 -17.44 -36.98
C GLY A 374 5.81 -15.96 -37.08
N SER A 375 5.43 -15.31 -35.97
CA SER A 375 5.66 -13.86 -35.82
C SER A 375 4.93 -13.04 -36.89
N ASN A 376 3.69 -13.40 -37.20
CA ASN A 376 2.92 -12.75 -38.28
C ASN A 376 1.42 -12.78 -37.97
N ALA A 377 0.59 -12.16 -38.82
CA ALA A 377 -0.85 -12.07 -38.59
C ALA A 377 -1.60 -13.43 -38.48
N ALA A 378 -0.99 -14.56 -38.90
CA ALA A 378 -1.54 -15.89 -38.69
C ALA A 378 -1.16 -16.51 -37.32
N ASP A 379 -0.23 -15.89 -36.59
CA ASP A 379 0.14 -16.25 -35.23
C ASP A 379 -1.00 -15.90 -34.27
N LYS A 380 -1.56 -16.92 -33.62
CA LYS A 380 -2.68 -16.77 -32.69
C LYS A 380 -2.26 -16.59 -31.23
N SER A 381 -0.96 -16.56 -30.97
CA SER A 381 -0.39 -16.32 -29.64
C SER A 381 0.14 -14.92 -29.46
N HIS A 382 0.48 -14.17 -30.52
CA HIS A 382 1.03 -12.82 -30.39
C HIS A 382 0.01 -11.76 -30.76
N LEU A 383 -0.40 -10.93 -29.80
CA LEU A 383 -1.30 -9.79 -30.01
C LEU A 383 -0.49 -8.49 -30.11
N TRP A 384 -0.68 -7.77 -31.21
CA TRP A 384 -0.12 -6.46 -31.52
C TRP A 384 -0.98 -5.80 -32.62
N TYR A 385 -0.68 -4.55 -33.01
CA TYR A 385 -1.50 -3.79 -33.97
C TYR A 385 -1.61 -4.43 -35.36
N GLY A 386 -0.70 -5.33 -35.73
CA GLY A 386 -0.68 -5.99 -37.04
C GLY A 386 -1.70 -7.13 -37.21
N VAL A 387 -2.36 -7.58 -36.14
CA VAL A 387 -3.21 -8.79 -36.15
C VAL A 387 -4.47 -8.66 -37.02
N ASN A 388 -5.14 -7.50 -37.03
CA ASN A 388 -6.23 -7.10 -37.92
C ASN A 388 -7.28 -8.18 -38.26
N GLN A 389 -7.78 -8.91 -37.26
CA GLN A 389 -8.68 -10.05 -37.47
C GLN A 389 -10.16 -9.66 -37.72
N GLY A 390 -10.63 -8.49 -37.25
CA GLY A 390 -12.02 -8.01 -37.38
C GLY A 390 -13.11 -8.93 -36.77
N GLY A 391 -14.09 -8.40 -36.01
CA GLY A 391 -15.19 -9.24 -35.47
C GLY A 391 -15.57 -9.04 -34.00
N VAL A 392 -14.84 -8.20 -33.27
CA VAL A 392 -15.26 -7.63 -31.96
C VAL A 392 -15.25 -6.11 -32.07
N SER A 393 -15.28 -5.37 -30.95
CA SER A 393 -15.28 -3.90 -30.97
C SER A 393 -14.00 -3.28 -31.54
N THR A 394 -12.92 -4.06 -31.65
CA THR A 394 -11.62 -3.65 -32.21
C THR A 394 -11.20 -4.58 -33.35
N ASN A 395 -10.29 -4.10 -34.20
CA ASN A 395 -9.77 -4.88 -35.33
C ASN A 395 -8.72 -5.88 -34.88
N ASP A 396 -7.91 -5.51 -33.88
CA ASP A 396 -6.79 -6.29 -33.38
C ASP A 396 -7.22 -7.05 -32.12
N TYR A 397 -7.47 -8.35 -32.32
CA TYR A 397 -7.87 -9.24 -31.24
C TYR A 397 -7.56 -10.69 -31.60
N HIS A 398 -7.48 -11.52 -30.56
CA HIS A 398 -7.54 -12.97 -30.66
C HIS A 398 -8.80 -13.48 -29.98
N ASN A 399 -9.65 -14.19 -30.73
CA ASN A 399 -10.67 -15.02 -30.10
C ASN A 399 -10.02 -16.28 -29.53
N TYR A 400 -10.42 -16.70 -28.34
CA TYR A 400 -10.11 -18.05 -27.91
C TYR A 400 -10.92 -19.04 -28.77
N THR A 401 -10.27 -19.53 -29.83
CA THR A 401 -10.92 -20.25 -30.96
C THR A 401 -11.52 -21.61 -30.60
N ASP A 402 -11.30 -22.11 -29.38
CA ASP A 402 -11.97 -23.30 -28.85
C ASP A 402 -13.41 -23.03 -28.38
N ILE A 403 -13.83 -21.77 -28.20
CA ILE A 403 -15.18 -21.41 -27.74
C ILE A 403 -15.67 -20.11 -28.39
N VAL A 404 -15.91 -20.12 -29.71
CA VAL A 404 -16.47 -18.97 -30.47
C VAL A 404 -17.86 -18.52 -29.92
N SER A 405 -18.48 -19.30 -29.03
CA SER A 405 -19.77 -19.01 -28.40
C SER A 405 -19.71 -18.37 -27.01
N SER A 406 -18.54 -18.23 -26.35
CA SER A 406 -18.46 -17.65 -25.00
C SER A 406 -18.25 -16.13 -24.99
N GLY A 407 -17.72 -15.56 -26.06
CA GLY A 407 -17.31 -14.15 -26.10
C GLY A 407 -15.97 -13.87 -25.41
N ASP A 408 -15.20 -14.91 -25.07
CA ASP A 408 -13.86 -14.75 -24.50
C ASP A 408 -12.83 -14.39 -25.60
N ASN A 409 -12.22 -13.22 -25.49
CA ASN A 409 -11.20 -12.68 -26.38
C ASN A 409 -10.05 -12.00 -25.63
N VAL A 410 -9.01 -11.66 -26.37
CA VAL A 410 -7.97 -10.70 -25.97
C VAL A 410 -7.96 -9.59 -27.01
N THR A 411 -8.13 -8.34 -26.59
CA THR A 411 -8.31 -7.19 -27.48
C THR A 411 -7.25 -6.13 -27.22
N LEU A 412 -6.70 -5.54 -28.28
CA LEU A 412 -6.04 -4.25 -28.22
C LEU A 412 -7.15 -3.19 -28.29
N ASP A 413 -7.56 -2.68 -27.13
CA ASP A 413 -8.68 -1.76 -26.97
C ASP A 413 -8.35 -0.35 -27.46
N GLN A 414 -7.13 0.11 -27.15
CA GLN A 414 -6.57 1.36 -27.64
C GLN A 414 -5.19 1.06 -28.19
N ASP A 415 -5.00 1.49 -29.43
CA ASP A 415 -3.75 1.54 -30.17
C ASP A 415 -3.49 3.02 -30.47
N ASN A 416 -2.50 3.60 -29.80
CA ASN A 416 -2.28 5.04 -29.82
C ASN A 416 -0.82 5.34 -30.16
N THR A 417 -0.64 6.03 -31.28
CA THR A 417 0.67 6.32 -31.87
C THR A 417 1.51 7.35 -31.12
N ASP A 418 0.91 8.09 -30.18
CA ASP A 418 1.58 9.17 -29.48
C ASP A 418 1.37 9.01 -27.97
N GLY A 419 2.39 9.37 -27.18
CA GLY A 419 2.22 9.54 -25.75
C GLY A 419 1.39 10.77 -25.38
N SER A 420 1.38 11.08 -24.09
CA SER A 420 0.51 12.14 -23.56
C SER A 420 1.12 13.54 -23.53
N ALA A 421 2.35 13.72 -24.04
CA ALA A 421 2.98 15.04 -24.13
C ALA A 421 2.34 15.91 -25.21
N SER A 422 2.38 17.23 -25.02
CA SER A 422 1.90 18.19 -26.01
C SER A 422 3.03 18.60 -26.96
N PRO A 423 2.77 18.71 -28.27
CA PRO A 423 1.54 18.30 -28.95
C PRO A 423 1.44 16.76 -29.03
N CYS A 424 0.28 16.21 -28.68
CA CYS A 424 -0.07 14.85 -29.07
C CYS A 424 -1.05 14.97 -30.25
N GLY A 425 -0.93 14.07 -31.23
CA GLY A 425 -1.72 14.03 -32.45
C GLY A 425 -3.18 13.66 -32.22
N SER A 426 -3.76 12.88 -33.13
CA SER A 426 -5.15 12.40 -33.02
C SER A 426 -5.32 11.20 -32.08
N SER A 427 -4.22 10.58 -31.66
CA SER A 427 -4.13 9.26 -31.00
C SER A 427 -3.20 9.33 -29.80
N CYS A 428 -3.59 10.10 -28.78
CA CYS A 428 -2.78 10.25 -27.57
C CYS A 428 -3.09 9.14 -26.57
N GLY A 429 -2.06 8.47 -26.09
CA GLY A 429 -2.09 7.31 -25.21
C GLY A 429 -3.12 7.37 -24.07
N PRO A 430 -3.47 6.19 -23.55
CA PRO A 430 -2.61 5.01 -23.49
C PRO A 430 -2.79 4.02 -24.65
N GLU A 431 -1.89 3.05 -24.75
CA GLU A 431 -2.26 1.76 -25.33
C GLU A 431 -2.89 0.88 -24.26
N THR A 432 -3.86 0.06 -24.65
CA THR A 432 -4.55 -0.80 -23.68
C THR A 432 -4.94 -2.13 -24.29
N ILE A 433 -4.61 -3.20 -23.56
CA ILE A 433 -5.05 -4.55 -23.86
C ILE A 433 -6.01 -5.03 -22.76
N THR A 434 -7.15 -5.62 -23.16
CA THR A 434 -8.03 -6.36 -22.25
C THR A 434 -7.98 -7.85 -22.56
N ILE A 435 -7.66 -8.66 -21.56
CA ILE A 435 -7.87 -10.10 -21.56
C ILE A 435 -9.21 -10.36 -20.86
N SER A 436 -10.24 -10.71 -21.62
CA SER A 436 -11.58 -10.98 -21.07
C SER A 436 -11.58 -12.15 -20.07
N LYS A 437 -10.67 -13.11 -20.24
CA LYS A 437 -10.54 -14.27 -19.36
C LYS A 437 -9.15 -14.89 -19.43
N ILE A 438 -8.46 -14.87 -18.29
CA ILE A 438 -7.18 -15.54 -18.09
C ILE A 438 -7.36 -17.06 -18.15
N ARG A 439 -6.44 -17.72 -18.85
CA ARG A 439 -6.36 -19.17 -19.03
C ARG A 439 -5.07 -19.73 -18.42
N SER A 440 -5.00 -21.05 -18.32
CA SER A 440 -3.77 -21.72 -17.93
C SER A 440 -2.74 -21.59 -19.06
N GLY A 441 -1.48 -21.34 -18.66
CA GLY A 441 -0.37 -21.06 -19.56
C GLY A 441 0.30 -19.75 -19.18
N THR A 442 1.39 -19.45 -19.89
CA THR A 442 2.16 -18.22 -19.68
C THR A 442 1.68 -17.14 -20.62
N TYR A 443 1.46 -15.95 -20.08
CA TYR A 443 1.32 -14.70 -20.81
C TYR A 443 2.63 -13.92 -20.67
N ARG A 444 3.09 -13.28 -21.74
CA ARG A 444 4.28 -12.42 -21.70
C ARG A 444 3.97 -11.08 -22.34
N TYR A 445 4.32 -10.00 -21.67
CA TYR A 445 4.08 -8.66 -22.16
C TYR A 445 5.39 -7.92 -22.43
N HIS A 446 5.44 -7.26 -23.58
CA HIS A 446 6.49 -6.36 -23.99
C HIS A 446 5.93 -4.99 -24.37
N ALA A 447 6.74 -3.96 -24.16
CA ALA A 447 6.56 -2.65 -24.79
C ALA A 447 7.72 -2.41 -25.76
N HIS A 448 7.41 -2.06 -27.00
CA HIS A 448 8.38 -1.81 -28.06
C HIS A 448 8.37 -0.33 -28.45
N ALA A 449 9.54 0.26 -28.64
CA ALA A 449 9.68 1.63 -29.06
C ALA A 449 9.67 1.71 -30.59
N PHE A 450 8.49 1.59 -31.22
CA PHE A 450 8.33 1.48 -32.67
C PHE A 450 9.03 2.62 -33.45
N ASP A 451 8.79 3.87 -33.08
CA ASP A 451 9.44 5.05 -33.71
C ASP A 451 10.98 5.07 -33.56
N ARG A 452 11.50 4.26 -32.64
CA ARG A 452 12.92 4.15 -32.28
C ARG A 452 13.43 2.71 -32.42
N ALA A 453 12.80 1.90 -33.25
CA ALA A 453 13.21 0.51 -33.46
C ALA A 453 14.69 0.45 -33.89
N GLY A 454 15.48 -0.36 -33.19
CA GLY A 454 16.94 -0.45 -33.35
C GLY A 454 17.76 0.62 -32.60
N ASP A 455 17.13 1.56 -31.88
CA ASP A 455 17.83 2.57 -31.08
C ASP A 455 18.05 2.10 -29.63
N ASN A 456 19.32 1.89 -29.28
CA ASN A 456 19.70 1.39 -27.96
C ASN A 456 20.03 2.54 -27.00
N THR A 457 18.99 3.31 -26.61
CA THR A 457 19.08 4.43 -25.65
C THR A 457 18.09 4.24 -24.48
N THR A 458 18.13 5.12 -23.47
CA THR A 458 17.20 5.09 -22.31
C THR A 458 15.83 5.70 -22.60
N HIS A 459 15.50 5.87 -23.88
CA HIS A 459 14.34 6.59 -24.37
C HIS A 459 12.99 6.10 -23.80
N ILE A 460 12.78 4.78 -23.67
CA ILE A 460 11.55 4.24 -23.05
C ILE A 460 11.44 4.74 -21.60
N ALA A 461 12.53 4.73 -20.84
CA ALA A 461 12.55 5.19 -19.45
C ALA A 461 12.47 6.72 -19.33
N ASP A 462 13.07 7.45 -20.26
CA ASP A 462 13.12 8.92 -20.27
C ASP A 462 11.77 9.55 -20.60
N ASN A 463 10.92 8.83 -21.34
CA ASN A 463 9.52 9.21 -21.60
C ASN A 463 8.57 8.94 -20.42
N GLY A 464 9.08 8.66 -19.21
CA GLY A 464 8.26 8.50 -18.02
C GLY A 464 7.25 7.35 -18.12
N THR A 465 7.59 6.36 -18.94
CA THR A 465 6.76 5.21 -19.31
C THR A 465 6.47 4.33 -18.11
N VAL A 466 5.24 3.86 -18.03
CA VAL A 466 4.75 2.96 -16.98
C VAL A 466 3.79 1.97 -17.62
N LEU A 467 3.92 0.70 -17.23
CA LEU A 467 2.90 -0.30 -17.48
C LEU A 467 2.03 -0.44 -16.23
N GLN A 468 0.72 -0.25 -16.37
CA GLN A 468 -0.25 -0.47 -15.30
C GLN A 468 -1.13 -1.66 -15.63
N VAL A 469 -1.21 -2.63 -14.72
CA VAL A 469 -2.04 -3.83 -14.87
C VAL A 469 -3.14 -3.83 -13.81
N PHE A 470 -4.38 -3.94 -14.25
CA PHE A 470 -5.55 -4.14 -13.41
C PHE A 470 -5.95 -5.62 -13.40
N TYR A 471 -5.93 -6.24 -12.22
CA TYR A 471 -6.26 -7.64 -12.04
C TYR A 471 -6.75 -7.89 -10.61
N ASN A 472 -7.81 -8.70 -10.44
CA ASN A 472 -8.40 -9.03 -9.14
C ASN A 472 -8.75 -7.80 -8.27
N ASN A 473 -9.30 -6.76 -8.89
CA ASN A 473 -9.68 -5.50 -8.24
C ASN A 473 -8.52 -4.73 -7.56
N ASP A 474 -7.29 -4.97 -8.03
CA ASP A 474 -6.10 -4.19 -7.68
C ASP A 474 -5.42 -3.67 -8.95
N SER A 475 -4.55 -2.67 -8.80
CA SER A 475 -3.70 -2.15 -9.87
C SER A 475 -2.23 -2.31 -9.52
N ILE A 476 -1.41 -2.82 -10.42
CA ILE A 476 0.04 -3.00 -10.22
C ILE A 476 0.74 -2.16 -11.28
N ASN A 477 1.78 -1.43 -10.89
CA ASN A 477 2.61 -0.69 -11.83
C ASN A 477 3.95 -1.38 -11.97
N PHE A 478 4.45 -1.44 -13.20
CA PHE A 478 5.82 -1.80 -13.52
C PHE A 478 6.53 -0.54 -14.00
N ASP A 479 7.65 -0.23 -13.36
CA ASP A 479 8.50 0.91 -13.70
C ASP A 479 9.63 0.44 -14.64
N VAL A 480 9.83 1.16 -15.73
CA VAL A 480 10.86 0.86 -16.74
C VAL A 480 12.25 0.92 -16.11
N PRO A 481 13.13 -0.06 -16.38
CA PRO A 481 14.51 0.02 -15.92
C PRO A 481 15.24 1.16 -16.65
N ASN A 482 16.06 1.91 -15.92
CA ASN A 482 16.88 2.99 -16.50
C ASN A 482 18.12 2.42 -17.22
N THR A 483 17.89 1.55 -18.20
CA THR A 483 18.89 0.86 -19.03
C THR A 483 18.54 1.07 -20.49
N ALA A 484 19.55 1.05 -21.36
CA ALA A 484 19.36 1.28 -22.79
C ALA A 484 18.67 0.08 -23.47
N GLY A 485 17.79 0.37 -24.43
CA GLY A 485 17.10 -0.59 -25.30
C GLY A 485 15.85 0.01 -25.94
N ASP A 486 15.38 -0.63 -27.01
CA ASP A 486 14.12 -0.30 -27.70
C ASP A 486 13.01 -1.31 -27.40
N LEU A 487 13.32 -2.41 -26.72
CA LEU A 487 12.37 -3.45 -26.33
C LEU A 487 12.43 -3.66 -24.81
N TRP A 488 11.28 -3.51 -24.16
CA TRP A 488 11.13 -3.74 -22.73
C TRP A 488 10.25 -4.97 -22.48
N THR A 489 10.89 -6.08 -22.08
CA THR A 489 10.19 -7.28 -21.61
C THR A 489 9.83 -7.10 -20.14
N VAL A 490 8.52 -6.99 -19.86
CA VAL A 490 8.04 -6.49 -18.57
C VAL A 490 7.82 -7.62 -17.58
N PHE A 491 6.97 -8.59 -17.94
CA PHE A 491 6.60 -9.70 -17.06
C PHE A 491 6.21 -10.94 -17.85
N ASP A 492 6.35 -12.07 -17.16
CA ASP A 492 5.55 -13.27 -17.41
C ASP A 492 4.40 -13.33 -16.39
N PHE A 493 3.25 -13.86 -16.78
CA PHE A 493 2.12 -14.10 -15.90
C PHE A 493 1.54 -15.49 -16.10
N ASN A 494 1.32 -16.22 -15.01
CA ASN A 494 0.60 -17.48 -15.00
C ASN A 494 -0.43 -17.47 -13.86
N ILE A 495 -1.63 -17.98 -14.09
CA ILE A 495 -2.68 -18.04 -13.07
C ILE A 495 -2.26 -18.82 -11.80
N SER A 496 -1.35 -19.80 -11.91
CA SER A 496 -0.84 -20.55 -10.76
C SER A 496 0.17 -19.78 -9.92
N ASP A 497 1.02 -18.98 -10.57
CA ASP A 497 2.22 -18.40 -9.95
C ASP A 497 2.14 -16.87 -9.79
N GLY A 498 1.16 -16.25 -10.44
CA GLY A 498 1.01 -14.79 -10.52
C GLY A 498 2.02 -14.16 -11.48
N PHE A 499 2.42 -12.93 -11.17
CA PHE A 499 3.41 -12.19 -11.95
C PHE A 499 4.83 -12.64 -11.61
N ASN A 500 5.60 -12.95 -12.65
CA ASN A 500 7.05 -13.01 -12.63
C ASN A 500 7.61 -11.77 -13.34
N THR A 501 8.03 -10.77 -12.57
CA THR A 501 8.62 -9.54 -13.12
C THR A 501 9.99 -9.84 -13.75
N LEU A 502 10.09 -9.68 -15.06
CA LEU A 502 11.34 -9.86 -15.80
C LEU A 502 12.14 -8.55 -15.81
N ASN A 503 11.49 -7.47 -16.25
CA ASN A 503 12.00 -6.10 -16.29
C ASN A 503 13.37 -5.97 -16.96
N THR A 504 13.49 -6.50 -18.18
CA THR A 504 14.72 -6.51 -18.98
C THR A 504 14.60 -5.63 -20.21
N MET A 505 15.69 -4.97 -20.59
CA MET A 505 15.79 -4.24 -21.85
C MET A 505 16.58 -5.09 -22.86
N SER A 506 16.09 -5.15 -24.09
CA SER A 506 16.78 -5.70 -25.26
C SER A 506 16.65 -4.74 -26.44
N SER A 507 17.02 -5.21 -27.64
CA SER A 507 16.81 -4.49 -28.87
C SER A 507 16.22 -5.42 -29.92
N GLU A 508 15.17 -4.95 -30.60
CA GLU A 508 14.55 -5.59 -31.74
C GLU A 508 14.13 -4.51 -32.75
N ALA A 509 14.53 -4.68 -34.00
CA ALA A 509 14.24 -3.71 -35.06
C ALA A 509 12.96 -4.08 -35.84
N ASP A 510 12.51 -5.33 -35.71
CA ASP A 510 11.38 -5.88 -36.43
C ASP A 510 10.25 -6.21 -35.44
N GLU A 511 9.22 -5.36 -35.44
CA GLU A 511 8.01 -5.49 -34.61
C GLU A 511 7.32 -6.86 -34.72
N GLU A 512 7.45 -7.51 -35.88
CA GLU A 512 6.90 -8.83 -36.11
C GLU A 512 7.58 -9.85 -35.19
N LYS A 513 8.89 -9.71 -34.93
CA LYS A 513 9.74 -10.67 -34.19
C LYS A 513 9.81 -10.43 -32.67
N ILE A 514 8.95 -9.57 -32.12
CA ILE A 514 8.98 -9.26 -30.69
C ILE A 514 8.68 -10.50 -29.83
N ASP A 515 7.92 -11.45 -30.35
CA ASP A 515 7.62 -12.74 -29.71
C ASP A 515 8.78 -13.76 -29.72
N ASP A 516 9.94 -13.42 -30.29
CA ASP A 516 11.17 -14.23 -30.21
C ASP A 516 11.96 -14.00 -28.89
N HIS A 517 11.51 -13.09 -28.00
CA HIS A 517 12.17 -12.68 -26.74
C HIS A 517 11.47 -13.22 -25.48
#